data_AF-A0A8C5FLL4-F1
#
_entry.id   AF-A0A8C5FLL4-F1
#
_cell.length_a   1.000
_cell.length_b   1.000
_cell.length_c   1.000
_cell.angle_alpha   90.00
_cell.angle_beta   90.00
_cell.angle_gamma   90.00
#
_symmetry.space_group_name_H-M   'P 1'
#
loop_
_entity.id
_entity.type
_entity.pdbx_description
1 polymer ?
#
loop_
_entity_poly.entity_id
_entity_poly.type
_entity_poly.pdbx_seq_one_letter_code
_entity_poly.pdbx_strand_id
1 'polypeptide(L)'
;VDPDYSIEVYTEEDDIDIDDDDDDDSPDITQSHELLLTCLERDPSMLFDLMAHSQVQDDSQIIRTPGQPEWCVCGRCRQMIRDIEKVCCRQTLENCISVLPHMDAFILQPGVLRMARRIWNDSRALDDAQTPGESHRQFRFSAYRQYIIWQYGQLGQGHRVVIPSCCVWRIRETYPDPNGIYKGFIPSRNGIDEE
;
A
#
# COMPACT_ATOMS: atom_id res chain seq x y z
N VAL A 1 52.63 55.19 4.32
CA VAL A 1 52.25 53.93 4.99
C VAL A 1 50.75 53.80 4.85
N ASP A 2 50.17 53.14 3.86
CA ASP A 2 50.72 52.44 2.70
C ASP A 2 49.81 52.70 1.49
N PRO A 3 50.35 52.64 0.27
CA PRO A 3 49.68 52.79 -1.01
C PRO A 3 49.15 51.44 -1.54
N ASP A 4 48.60 51.45 -2.74
CA ASP A 4 48.20 50.29 -3.55
C ASP A 4 46.98 49.51 -3.07
N TYR A 5 45.93 49.47 -3.88
CA TYR A 5 45.97 48.52 -4.99
C TYR A 5 44.76 48.73 -5.92
N SER A 6 45.12 48.88 -7.19
CA SER A 6 44.29 49.12 -8.36
C SER A 6 43.45 47.90 -8.74
N ILE A 7 42.30 48.20 -9.36
CA ILE A 7 41.47 47.27 -10.10
C ILE A 7 42.27 46.74 -11.29
N GLU A 8 42.45 45.42 -11.37
CA GLU A 8 42.76 44.73 -12.62
C GLU A 8 41.68 43.69 -12.89
N VAL A 9 40.93 43.96 -13.95
CA VAL A 9 39.97 43.06 -14.57
C VAL A 9 40.78 42.07 -15.39
N TYR A 10 40.75 40.79 -15.06
CA TYR A 10 41.20 39.74 -15.96
C TYR A 10 39.98 38.97 -16.45
N THR A 11 39.60 39.27 -17.69
CA THR A 11 38.74 38.43 -18.52
C THR A 11 39.60 37.29 -19.07
N GLU A 12 39.34 36.06 -18.65
CA GLU A 12 39.69 34.88 -19.44
C GLU A 12 38.43 34.50 -20.21
N GLU A 13 38.42 34.83 -21.50
CA GLU A 13 37.50 34.27 -22.49
C GLU A 13 37.98 32.83 -22.72
N ASP A 14 37.49 31.90 -21.89
CA ASP A 14 37.49 30.50 -22.26
C ASP A 14 36.29 30.28 -23.17
N ASP A 15 36.56 30.21 -24.48
CA ASP A 15 35.68 29.62 -25.46
C ASP A 15 35.40 28.17 -25.03
N ILE A 16 34.34 27.98 -24.24
CA ILE A 16 33.76 26.67 -24.02
C ILE A 16 33.09 26.31 -25.35
N ASP A 17 33.80 25.51 -26.14
CA ASP A 17 33.17 24.69 -27.16
C ASP A 17 32.10 23.84 -26.43
N ILE A 18 30.86 24.32 -26.49
CA ILE A 18 29.70 23.49 -26.21
C ILE A 18 29.66 22.52 -27.38
N ASP A 19 30.37 21.41 -27.21
CA ASP A 19 30.03 20.20 -27.93
C ASP A 19 28.55 19.95 -27.61
N ASP A 20 27.70 20.17 -28.61
CA ASP A 20 26.32 19.67 -28.65
C ASP A 20 26.37 18.14 -28.69
N ASP A 21 26.91 17.53 -27.63
CA ASP A 21 26.63 16.14 -27.29
C ASP A 21 25.18 16.14 -26.77
N ASP A 22 24.25 16.09 -27.72
CA ASP A 22 22.91 15.54 -27.54
C ASP A 22 23.06 14.04 -27.19
N ASP A 23 23.70 13.73 -26.06
CA ASP A 23 23.49 12.47 -25.37
C ASP A 23 22.06 12.54 -24.84
N ASP A 24 21.13 11.96 -25.61
CA ASP A 24 19.78 11.61 -25.19
C ASP A 24 19.88 10.65 -23.99
N ASP A 25 20.15 11.21 -22.81
CA ASP A 25 20.19 10.57 -21.50
C ASP A 25 18.76 10.21 -21.02
N SER A 26 17.84 10.02 -21.98
CA SER A 26 16.58 9.33 -21.78
C SER A 26 16.90 7.88 -21.44
N PRO A 27 16.51 7.38 -20.26
CA PRO A 27 16.81 6.01 -19.88
C PRO A 27 16.26 5.06 -20.95
N ASP A 28 17.11 4.20 -21.51
CA ASP A 28 16.72 3.16 -22.46
C ASP A 28 15.51 2.43 -21.89
N ILE A 29 14.42 2.42 -22.66
CA ILE A 29 13.14 1.82 -22.27
C ILE A 29 13.35 0.35 -21.85
N THR A 30 14.32 -0.32 -22.47
CA THR A 30 14.70 -1.70 -22.14
C THR A 30 15.33 -1.80 -20.76
N GLN A 31 16.30 -0.93 -20.45
CA GLN A 31 16.94 -0.87 -19.14
C GLN A 31 15.95 -0.49 -18.03
N SER A 32 15.05 0.45 -18.33
CA SER A 32 13.96 0.84 -17.43
C SER A 32 13.03 -0.34 -17.11
N HIS A 33 12.69 -1.15 -18.12
CA HIS A 33 11.85 -2.34 -17.96
C HIS A 33 12.55 -3.44 -17.14
N GLU A 34 13.83 -3.70 -17.36
CA GLU A 34 14.60 -4.67 -16.58
C GLU A 34 14.74 -4.25 -15.11
N LEU A 35 15.01 -2.96 -14.85
CA LEU A 35 15.05 -2.42 -13.49
C LEU A 35 13.69 -2.54 -12.82
N LEU A 36 12.61 -2.27 -13.53
CA LEU A 36 11.24 -2.42 -13.02
C LEU A 36 10.93 -3.88 -12.66
N LEU A 37 11.28 -4.85 -13.51
CA LEU A 37 11.10 -6.27 -13.23
C LEU A 37 11.92 -6.70 -11.99
N THR A 38 13.18 -6.28 -11.90
CA THR A 38 14.04 -6.55 -10.75
C THR A 38 13.44 -5.98 -9.46
N CYS A 39 12.92 -4.76 -9.55
CA CYS A 39 12.22 -4.06 -8.49
C CYS A 39 10.97 -4.83 -8.03
N LEU A 40 10.16 -5.33 -8.97
CA LEU A 40 8.96 -6.14 -8.69
C LEU A 40 9.28 -7.52 -8.11
N GLU A 41 10.38 -8.14 -8.52
CA GLU A 41 10.82 -9.41 -7.92
C GLU A 41 11.26 -9.23 -6.47
N ARG A 42 11.95 -8.14 -6.16
CA ARG A 42 12.44 -7.82 -4.81
C ARG A 42 11.33 -7.36 -3.88
N ASP A 43 10.43 -6.55 -4.41
CA ASP A 43 9.26 -6.07 -3.69
C ASP A 43 8.00 -6.13 -4.57
N PRO A 44 7.26 -7.27 -4.52
CA PRO A 44 6.03 -7.44 -5.28
C PRO A 44 4.92 -6.44 -4.92
N SER A 45 5.07 -5.66 -3.83
CA SER A 45 4.11 -4.61 -3.49
C SER A 45 4.09 -3.46 -4.49
N MET A 46 5.21 -3.18 -5.16
CA MET A 46 5.29 -2.11 -6.17
C MET A 46 4.47 -2.39 -7.42
N LEU A 47 4.04 -3.64 -7.62
CA LEU A 47 3.11 -3.99 -8.71
C LEU A 47 1.82 -3.20 -8.61
N PHE A 48 1.38 -2.86 -7.40
CA PHE A 48 0.11 -2.16 -7.20
C PHE A 48 0.20 -0.67 -7.54
N ASP A 49 1.33 -0.01 -7.28
CA ASP A 49 1.54 1.37 -7.68
C ASP A 49 1.53 1.49 -9.21
N LEU A 50 2.21 0.56 -9.89
CA LEU A 50 2.18 0.42 -11.35
C LEU A 50 0.77 0.14 -11.88
N MET A 51 0.06 -0.83 -11.29
CA MET A 51 -1.31 -1.14 -11.69
C MET A 51 -2.20 0.08 -11.50
N ALA A 52 -2.12 0.78 -10.36
CA ALA A 52 -2.90 1.98 -10.08
C ALA A 52 -2.65 3.11 -11.08
N HIS A 53 -1.39 3.31 -11.51
CA HIS A 53 -1.04 4.29 -12.53
C HIS A 53 -1.44 3.87 -13.95
N SER A 54 -1.50 2.57 -14.23
CA SER A 54 -1.91 2.03 -15.53
C SER A 54 -3.44 1.97 -15.72
N GLN A 55 -4.23 2.07 -14.65
CA GLN A 55 -5.69 1.92 -14.76
C GLN A 55 -6.36 3.21 -15.25
N VAL A 56 -6.46 3.36 -16.57
CA VAL A 56 -7.58 4.09 -17.18
C VAL A 56 -8.79 3.14 -17.13
N GLN A 57 -9.61 3.22 -16.09
CA GLN A 57 -10.83 2.41 -15.99
C GLN A 57 -11.90 3.01 -16.91
N ASP A 58 -12.19 2.33 -18.03
CA ASP A 58 -13.43 2.55 -18.76
C ASP A 58 -14.58 1.90 -17.98
N ASP A 59 -15.25 2.69 -17.13
CA ASP A 59 -16.36 2.28 -16.26
C ASP A 59 -17.61 1.77 -17.04
N SER A 60 -17.57 1.77 -18.37
CA SER A 60 -18.73 1.48 -19.23
C SER A 60 -19.18 0.01 -19.30
N GLN A 61 -18.45 -0.95 -18.71
CA GLN A 61 -18.81 -2.38 -18.74
C GLN A 61 -18.77 -3.12 -17.39
N ILE A 62 -19.08 -2.46 -16.27
CA ILE A 62 -19.18 -3.13 -14.97
C ILE A 62 -20.47 -3.97 -14.90
N ILE A 63 -20.38 -5.28 -15.15
CA ILE A 63 -21.47 -6.23 -14.89
C ILE A 63 -21.55 -6.47 -13.38
N ARG A 64 -22.54 -5.85 -12.73
CA ARG A 64 -22.78 -5.97 -11.28
C ARG A 64 -23.60 -7.22 -10.99
N THR A 65 -23.15 -8.02 -10.02
CA THR A 65 -23.95 -9.15 -9.53
C THR A 65 -25.02 -8.68 -8.53
N PRO A 66 -26.19 -9.35 -8.44
CA PRO A 66 -27.21 -9.02 -7.45
C PRO A 66 -26.63 -9.09 -6.02
N GLY A 67 -26.78 -8.00 -5.25
CA GLY A 67 -26.23 -7.88 -3.89
C GLY A 67 -24.82 -7.29 -3.80
N GLN A 68 -24.18 -6.97 -4.93
CA GLN A 68 -22.92 -6.23 -4.96
C GLN A 68 -23.16 -4.74 -4.65
N PRO A 69 -22.35 -4.13 -3.76
CA PRO A 69 -22.47 -2.69 -3.48
C PRO A 69 -22.18 -1.82 -4.70
N GLU A 70 -22.85 -0.67 -4.81
CA GLU A 70 -22.72 0.25 -5.94
C GLU A 70 -21.30 0.86 -6.09
N TRP A 71 -20.57 0.99 -4.99
CA TRP A 71 -19.18 1.46 -4.96
C TRP A 71 -18.15 0.36 -5.26
N CYS A 72 -18.58 -0.88 -5.51
CA CYS A 72 -17.69 -2.00 -5.82
C CYS A 72 -17.42 -2.13 -7.32
N VAL A 73 -16.15 -2.11 -7.69
CA VAL A 73 -15.64 -2.40 -9.05
C VAL A 73 -15.18 -3.86 -9.16
N CYS A 74 -14.48 -4.39 -8.15
CA CYS A 74 -13.84 -5.71 -8.21
C CYS A 74 -14.77 -6.92 -8.12
N GLY A 75 -16.08 -6.72 -7.99
CA GLY A 75 -17.08 -7.80 -7.87
C GLY A 75 -17.06 -8.60 -6.55
N ARG A 76 -16.16 -8.30 -5.61
CA ARG A 76 -15.97 -9.09 -4.36
C ARG A 76 -16.16 -8.31 -3.06
N CYS A 77 -16.51 -7.03 -3.13
CA CYS A 77 -16.80 -6.26 -1.92
C CYS A 77 -18.20 -6.61 -1.40
N ARG A 78 -18.39 -6.48 -0.09
CA ARG A 78 -19.70 -6.55 0.57
C ARG A 78 -20.00 -5.24 1.30
N GLN A 79 -21.27 -5.09 1.69
CA GLN A 79 -21.71 -3.92 2.42
C GLN A 79 -20.89 -3.73 3.72
N MET A 80 -20.50 -2.48 3.97
CA MET A 80 -19.85 -2.05 5.20
C MET A 80 -20.78 -1.11 5.95
N ILE A 81 -20.70 -1.15 7.28
CA ILE A 81 -21.61 -0.40 8.16
C ILE A 81 -21.32 1.10 8.06
N ARG A 82 -20.04 1.48 8.06
CA ARG A 82 -19.62 2.88 8.03
C ARG A 82 -19.25 3.30 6.61
N ASP A 83 -19.59 4.53 6.25
CA ASP A 83 -19.30 5.07 4.91
C ASP A 83 -17.80 5.13 4.62
N ILE A 84 -16.99 5.49 5.62
CA ILE A 84 -15.52 5.48 5.51
C ILE A 84 -14.95 4.09 5.16
N GLU A 85 -15.69 3.02 5.45
CA GLU A 85 -15.27 1.65 5.14
C GLU A 85 -15.76 1.16 3.77
N LYS A 86 -16.55 1.95 3.03
CA LYS A 86 -17.07 1.62 1.68
C LYS A 86 -15.99 1.82 0.61
N VAL A 87 -14.85 1.13 0.77
CA VAL A 87 -13.68 1.22 -0.12
C VAL A 87 -13.52 -0.08 -0.89
N CYS A 88 -13.35 0.02 -2.21
CA CYS A 88 -13.05 -1.10 -3.10
C CYS A 88 -11.55 -1.11 -3.45
N CYS A 89 -10.97 -2.29 -3.71
CA CYS A 89 -9.59 -2.36 -4.23
C CYS A 89 -9.47 -1.91 -5.69
N ARG A 90 -10.61 -1.66 -6.34
CA ARG A 90 -10.77 -1.23 -7.73
C ARG A 90 -10.20 -2.13 -8.81
N GLN A 91 -9.48 -3.20 -8.49
CA GLN A 91 -9.01 -4.17 -9.48
C GLN A 91 -10.15 -4.90 -10.21
N THR A 92 -9.84 -5.53 -11.34
CA THR A 92 -10.79 -6.40 -12.05
C THR A 92 -11.22 -7.60 -11.19
N LEU A 93 -12.28 -8.31 -11.58
CA LEU A 93 -12.80 -9.47 -10.84
C LEU A 93 -11.75 -10.57 -10.63
N GLU A 94 -10.93 -10.81 -11.66
CA GLU A 94 -9.87 -11.83 -11.68
C GLU A 94 -8.64 -11.38 -10.89
N ASN A 95 -8.30 -10.09 -10.96
CA ASN A 95 -7.13 -9.51 -10.28
C ASN A 95 -7.48 -8.85 -8.94
N CYS A 96 -8.65 -9.15 -8.38
CA CYS A 96 -9.05 -8.61 -7.09
C CYS A 96 -8.01 -9.01 -6.03
N ILE A 97 -7.47 -8.03 -5.30
CA ILE A 97 -6.45 -8.26 -4.27
C ILE A 97 -6.83 -9.43 -3.34
N SER A 98 -8.10 -9.53 -2.95
CA SER A 98 -8.63 -10.59 -2.08
C SER A 98 -8.46 -12.03 -2.57
N VAL A 99 -8.15 -12.25 -3.86
CA VAL A 99 -7.93 -13.58 -4.46
C VAL A 99 -6.51 -13.78 -4.99
N LEU A 100 -5.64 -12.78 -4.86
CA LEU A 100 -4.24 -12.95 -5.25
C LEU A 100 -3.55 -13.96 -4.33
N PRO A 101 -2.63 -14.79 -4.83
CA PRO A 101 -1.89 -15.76 -4.01
C PRO A 101 -1.16 -15.12 -2.82
N HIS A 102 -0.73 -13.87 -2.97
CA HIS A 102 -0.09 -13.08 -1.92
C HIS A 102 -1.01 -12.84 -0.70
N MET A 103 -2.33 -12.74 -0.90
CA MET A 103 -3.25 -12.67 0.25
C MET A 103 -3.18 -13.93 1.08
N ASP A 104 -3.19 -15.10 0.46
CA ASP A 104 -3.09 -16.37 1.21
C ASP A 104 -1.72 -16.48 1.89
N ALA A 105 -0.63 -16.19 1.16
CA ALA A 105 0.74 -16.33 1.65
C ALA A 105 1.10 -15.36 2.79
N PHE A 106 0.73 -14.08 2.67
CA PHE A 106 1.19 -13.03 3.59
C PHE A 106 0.16 -12.67 4.65
N ILE A 107 -1.12 -12.71 4.30
CA ILE A 107 -2.19 -12.11 5.11
C ILE A 107 -3.05 -13.16 5.80
N LEU A 108 -3.19 -14.34 5.22
CA LEU A 108 -4.09 -15.38 5.75
C LEU A 108 -3.35 -16.58 6.33
N GLN A 109 -2.03 -16.73 6.14
CA GLN A 109 -1.28 -17.86 6.67
C GLN A 109 -1.03 -17.73 8.19
N PRO A 110 -1.54 -18.65 9.04
CA PRO A 110 -1.47 -18.51 10.50
C PRO A 110 -0.04 -18.46 11.06
N GLY A 111 0.90 -19.17 10.43
CA GLY A 111 2.31 -19.15 10.82
C GLY A 111 2.95 -17.77 10.63
N VAL A 112 2.68 -17.14 9.49
CA VAL A 112 3.16 -15.79 9.15
C VAL A 112 2.57 -14.76 10.11
N LEU A 113 1.26 -14.83 10.37
CA LEU A 113 0.61 -13.89 11.30
C LEU A 113 1.09 -14.03 12.75
N ARG A 114 1.41 -15.26 13.21
CA ARG A 114 2.03 -15.49 14.52
C ARG A 114 3.42 -14.87 14.59
N MET A 115 4.23 -15.08 13.56
CA MET A 115 5.58 -14.52 13.50
C MET A 115 5.55 -12.99 13.46
N ALA A 116 4.71 -12.41 12.61
CA ALA A 116 4.52 -10.96 12.53
C ALA A 116 4.09 -10.37 13.89
N ARG A 117 3.12 -11.00 14.56
CA ARG A 117 2.69 -10.60 15.91
C ARG A 117 3.84 -10.59 16.90
N ARG A 118 4.65 -11.65 16.93
CA ARG A 118 5.82 -11.76 17.83
C ARG A 118 6.80 -10.63 17.62
N ILE A 119 7.20 -10.37 16.37
CA ILE A 119 8.10 -9.27 16.02
C ILE A 119 7.51 -7.92 16.46
N TRP A 120 6.21 -7.71 16.26
CA TRP A 120 5.51 -6.49 16.66
C TRP A 120 5.39 -6.30 18.18
N ASN A 121 5.21 -7.39 18.93
CA ASN A 121 5.10 -7.36 20.38
C ASN A 121 6.47 -7.18 21.03
N ASP A 122 7.48 -7.88 20.53
CA ASP A 122 8.88 -7.79 20.97
C ASP A 122 9.42 -6.37 20.80
N SER A 123 9.22 -5.75 19.63
CA SER A 123 9.62 -4.35 19.38
C SER A 123 8.93 -3.32 20.28
N ARG A 124 7.85 -3.70 20.98
CA ARG A 124 7.13 -2.87 21.95
C ARG A 124 7.26 -3.34 23.40
N ALA A 125 8.10 -4.34 23.66
CA ALA A 125 8.21 -4.99 24.97
C ALA A 125 6.85 -5.41 25.56
N LEU A 126 5.93 -5.89 24.70
CA LEU A 126 4.63 -6.42 25.09
C LEU A 126 4.73 -7.94 25.26
N ASP A 127 4.04 -8.46 26.28
CA ASP A 127 3.93 -9.90 26.48
C ASP A 127 3.16 -10.57 25.32
N ASP A 128 3.70 -11.68 24.80
CA ASP A 128 3.09 -12.48 23.72
C ASP A 128 2.37 -13.71 24.28
N ALA A 129 1.60 -13.52 25.36
CA ALA A 129 0.80 -14.58 25.95
C ALA A 129 -0.25 -15.08 24.95
N GLN A 130 -0.10 -16.34 24.52
CA GLN A 130 -1.13 -17.01 23.73
C GLN A 130 -2.26 -17.45 24.64
N THR A 131 -3.42 -16.80 24.52
CA THR A 131 -4.64 -17.25 25.18
C THR A 131 -5.34 -18.30 24.30
N PRO A 132 -5.51 -19.55 24.75
CA PRO A 132 -6.27 -20.54 24.01
C PRO A 132 -7.69 -20.02 23.70
N GLY A 133 -8.09 -20.03 22.43
CA GLY A 133 -9.41 -19.56 21.98
C GLY A 133 -9.48 -18.10 21.52
N GLU A 134 -8.49 -17.24 21.78
CA GLU A 134 -8.45 -15.85 21.27
C GLU A 134 -7.76 -15.70 19.90
N SER A 135 -7.37 -16.81 19.27
CA SER A 135 -6.49 -16.83 18.10
C SER A 135 -7.06 -16.05 16.91
N HIS A 136 -8.36 -16.15 16.61
CA HIS A 136 -8.94 -15.50 15.42
C HIS A 136 -8.98 -13.98 15.54
N ARG A 137 -9.34 -13.44 16.71
CA ARG A 137 -9.32 -11.99 16.93
C ARG A 137 -7.90 -11.47 16.75
N GLN A 138 -6.94 -12.16 17.34
CA GLN A 138 -5.53 -11.84 17.23
C GLN A 138 -5.04 -11.92 15.77
N PHE A 139 -5.42 -12.96 15.03
CA PHE A 139 -5.10 -13.10 13.61
C PHE A 139 -5.71 -12.00 12.76
N ARG A 140 -6.96 -11.61 12.97
CA ARG A 140 -7.57 -10.47 12.27
C ARG A 140 -6.74 -9.19 12.46
N PHE A 141 -6.37 -8.87 13.71
CA PHE A 141 -5.56 -7.67 13.97
C PHE A 141 -4.18 -7.72 13.32
N SER A 142 -3.51 -8.87 13.38
CA SER A 142 -2.23 -9.08 12.71
C SER A 142 -2.37 -8.95 11.20
N ALA A 143 -3.38 -9.58 10.60
CA ALA A 143 -3.68 -9.55 9.17
C ALA A 143 -3.98 -8.13 8.68
N TYR A 144 -4.78 -7.36 9.42
CA TYR A 144 -5.06 -5.96 9.07
C TYR A 144 -3.78 -5.11 9.05
N ARG A 145 -2.93 -5.24 10.07
CA ARG A 145 -1.65 -4.52 10.10
C ARG A 145 -0.72 -4.97 8.98
N GLN A 146 -0.59 -6.29 8.78
CA GLN A 146 0.26 -6.86 7.76
C GLN A 146 -0.18 -6.43 6.36
N TYR A 147 -1.49 -6.36 6.10
CA TYR A 147 -2.04 -5.87 4.85
C TYR A 147 -1.64 -4.43 4.61
N ILE A 148 -1.76 -3.57 5.63
CA ILE A 148 -1.37 -2.16 5.51
C ILE A 148 0.12 -2.04 5.18
N ILE A 149 0.98 -2.80 5.85
CA ILE A 149 2.43 -2.79 5.59
C ILE A 149 2.72 -3.30 4.17
N TRP A 150 2.06 -4.38 3.76
CA TRP A 150 2.24 -4.98 2.45
C TRP A 150 1.79 -4.06 1.32
N GLN A 151 0.73 -3.27 1.52
CA GLN A 151 0.13 -2.46 0.45
C GLN A 151 0.57 -1.00 0.46
N TYR A 152 0.96 -0.47 1.61
CA TYR A 152 1.23 0.96 1.80
C TYR A 152 2.56 1.22 2.53
N GLY A 153 3.34 0.17 2.80
CA GLY A 153 4.55 0.27 3.60
C GLY A 153 4.28 0.72 5.04
N GLN A 154 5.31 1.28 5.68
CA GLN A 154 5.20 1.78 7.05
C GLN A 154 4.49 3.13 7.07
N LEU A 155 3.30 3.17 7.67
CA LEU A 155 2.59 4.42 7.91
C LEU A 155 3.13 5.15 9.15
N GLY A 156 3.26 6.48 9.06
CA GLY A 156 3.60 7.35 10.17
C GLY A 156 2.53 7.38 11.28
N GLN A 157 2.89 7.92 12.45
CA GLN A 157 1.96 7.99 13.58
C GLN A 157 0.72 8.81 13.22
N GLY A 158 -0.46 8.23 13.49
CA GLY A 158 -1.75 8.88 13.24
C GLY A 158 -2.25 8.78 11.80
N HIS A 159 -1.43 8.32 10.86
CA HIS A 159 -1.88 8.03 9.50
C HIS A 159 -2.49 6.62 9.45
N ARG A 160 -3.81 6.54 9.22
CA ARG A 160 -4.54 5.27 9.14
C ARG A 160 -5.27 5.20 7.81
N VAL A 161 -5.04 4.12 7.08
CA VAL A 161 -5.70 3.83 5.81
C VAL A 161 -6.74 2.73 6.00
N VAL A 162 -7.84 2.84 5.26
CA VAL A 162 -8.93 1.86 5.26
C VAL A 162 -8.56 0.71 4.33
N ILE A 163 -8.66 -0.52 4.84
CA ILE A 163 -8.49 -1.73 4.02
C ILE A 163 -9.74 -1.93 3.16
N PRO A 164 -9.61 -2.23 1.85
CA PRO A 164 -10.74 -2.51 0.99
C PRO A 164 -11.68 -3.61 1.52
N SER A 165 -12.98 -3.44 1.31
CA SER A 165 -14.02 -4.35 1.78
C SER A 165 -13.78 -5.82 1.35
N CYS A 166 -13.42 -6.06 0.08
CA CYS A 166 -13.11 -7.41 -0.40
C CYS A 166 -12.01 -8.09 0.43
N CYS A 167 -10.97 -7.35 0.83
CA CYS A 167 -9.86 -7.86 1.62
C CYS A 167 -10.26 -8.04 3.09
N VAL A 168 -11.01 -7.09 3.66
CA VAL A 168 -11.52 -7.18 5.04
C VAL A 168 -12.42 -8.40 5.21
N TRP A 169 -13.34 -8.63 4.28
CA TRP A 169 -14.26 -9.78 4.32
C TRP A 169 -13.52 -11.09 4.16
N ARG A 170 -12.57 -11.18 3.23
CA ARG A 170 -11.70 -12.35 3.08
C ARG A 170 -11.00 -12.70 4.40
N ILE A 171 -10.42 -11.71 5.10
CA ILE A 171 -9.80 -11.92 6.41
C ILE A 171 -10.80 -12.38 7.48
N ARG A 172 -12.01 -11.78 7.51
CA ARG A 172 -13.05 -12.12 8.48
C ARG A 172 -13.63 -13.52 8.26
N GLU A 173 -13.66 -14.01 7.03
CA GLU A 173 -14.09 -15.37 6.71
C GLU A 173 -13.06 -16.41 7.14
N THR A 174 -11.77 -16.13 6.93
CA THR A 174 -10.69 -17.01 7.40
C THR A 174 -10.61 -17.05 8.92
N TYR A 175 -10.82 -15.90 9.57
CA TYR A 175 -10.73 -15.74 11.02
C TYR A 175 -12.01 -15.16 11.60
N PRO A 176 -13.10 -15.95 11.66
CA PRO A 176 -14.41 -15.46 12.06
C PRO A 176 -14.45 -15.01 13.52
N ASP A 177 -15.32 -14.04 13.79
CA ASP A 177 -15.78 -13.77 15.14
C ASP A 177 -16.99 -14.68 15.41
N PRO A 178 -17.04 -15.45 16.51
CA PRO A 178 -18.14 -16.38 16.77
C PRO A 178 -19.52 -15.71 16.77
N ASN A 179 -19.61 -14.43 17.13
CA ASN A 179 -20.85 -13.67 17.15
C ASN A 179 -21.03 -12.79 15.90
N GLY A 180 -20.06 -12.77 14.98
CA GLY A 180 -20.06 -11.90 13.81
C GLY A 180 -19.92 -10.41 14.13
N ILE A 181 -19.48 -10.05 15.34
CA ILE A 181 -19.41 -8.66 15.79
C ILE A 181 -18.01 -8.10 15.51
N TYR A 182 -17.95 -7.06 14.68
CA TYR A 182 -16.70 -6.38 14.32
C TYR A 182 -16.79 -4.89 14.64
N LYS A 183 -15.77 -4.33 15.32
CA LYS A 183 -15.76 -2.90 15.70
C LYS A 183 -15.64 -1.92 14.52
N GLY A 184 -15.16 -2.40 13.37
CA GLY A 184 -14.88 -1.57 12.18
C GLY A 184 -13.65 -0.67 12.34
N PHE A 185 -13.42 0.16 11.33
CA PHE A 185 -12.33 1.13 11.25
C PHE A 185 -12.52 2.27 12.26
N ILE A 186 -11.46 2.61 12.99
CA ILE A 186 -11.43 3.72 13.94
C ILE A 186 -10.45 4.76 13.39
N PRO A 187 -10.91 5.95 12.99
CA PRO A 187 -10.05 7.04 12.55
C PRO A 187 -9.02 7.42 13.64
N SER A 188 -7.92 8.05 13.22
CA SER A 188 -7.02 8.67 14.19
C SER A 188 -7.67 9.91 14.78
N ARG A 189 -7.39 10.21 16.06
CA ARG A 189 -7.97 11.35 16.78
C ARG A 189 -7.66 12.73 16.17
N ASN A 190 -6.71 12.80 15.23
CA ASN A 190 -6.29 14.05 14.60
C ASN A 190 -7.05 14.37 13.30
N GLY A 191 -7.99 13.53 12.87
CA GLY A 191 -8.89 13.78 11.74
C GLY A 191 -10.30 14.05 12.23
N ILE A 192 -10.46 15.04 13.12
CA ILE A 192 -11.74 15.73 13.28
C ILE A 192 -11.78 16.68 12.10
N ASP A 193 -12.39 16.26 11.00
CA ASP A 193 -12.92 17.22 10.05
C ASP A 193 -14.32 17.57 10.56
N GLU A 194 -14.42 18.84 10.92
CA GLU A 194 -15.65 19.59 11.12
C GLU A 194 -16.55 19.48 9.88
N GLU A 195 -17.86 19.41 10.13
CA GLU A 195 -19.00 19.58 9.21
C GLU A 195 -19.23 18.58 8.05
#